data_AF-A0A3M6K567-F1
#
_entry.id   AF-A0A3M6K567-F1
#
_cell.length_a   1.000
_cell.length_b   1.000
_cell.length_c   1.000
_cell.angle_alpha   90.00
_cell.angle_beta   90.00
_cell.angle_gamma   90.00
#
_symmetry.space_group_name_H-M   'P 1'
#
loop_
_entity.id
_entity.type
_entity.pdbx_description
1 polymer ?
#
loop_
_entity_poly.entity_id
_entity_poly.type
_entity_poly.pdbx_seq_one_letter_code
_entity_poly.pdbx_strand_id
1 'polypeptide(L)'
;MLLDLPILEKGSFYYIKDGNSAIVLEDKTKRGLEIKETSVDEALKVKADKGMIHDMDGIGHWVPIRWYFPKDSYDLSNVLIHANAMETKYTELRELTCPQDDD
;
A
#
# COMPACT_ATOMS: atom_id res chain seq x y z
N MET A 1 -0.47 -17.74 5.31
CA MET A 1 -0.32 -17.04 4.01
C MET A 1 -1.33 -15.91 3.97
N LEU A 2 -0.89 -14.65 3.89
CA LEU A 2 -1.76 -13.45 3.89
C LEU A 2 -2.49 -13.22 2.55
N LEU A 3 -2.25 -14.08 1.55
CA LEU A 3 -2.81 -13.97 0.20
C LEU A 3 -4.29 -14.39 0.11
N ASP A 4 -4.81 -15.13 1.10
CA ASP A 4 -6.18 -15.66 1.14
C ASP A 4 -7.14 -14.86 2.05
N LEU A 5 -6.76 -13.66 2.50
CA LEU A 5 -7.66 -12.86 3.32
C LEU A 5 -8.85 -12.32 2.50
N PRO A 6 -10.06 -12.27 3.07
CA PRO A 6 -11.22 -11.70 2.41
C PRO A 6 -10.98 -10.23 2.07
N ILE A 7 -11.34 -9.82 0.85
CA ILE A 7 -11.24 -8.42 0.41
C ILE A 7 -12.47 -7.68 0.93
N LEU A 8 -12.24 -6.63 1.72
CA LEU A 8 -13.28 -5.71 2.17
C LEU A 8 -13.55 -4.65 1.10
N GLU A 9 -12.47 -4.09 0.54
CA GLU A 9 -12.55 -3.06 -0.51
C GLU A 9 -11.32 -3.13 -1.42
N LYS A 10 -11.42 -2.59 -2.63
CA LYS A 10 -10.31 -2.52 -3.58
C LYS A 10 -10.40 -1.26 -4.44
N GLY A 11 -9.26 -0.66 -4.69
CA GLY A 11 -9.08 0.40 -5.69
C GLY A 11 -8.30 -0.08 -6.91
N SER A 12 -7.90 0.86 -7.76
CA SER A 12 -7.00 0.58 -8.88
C SER A 12 -5.62 0.20 -8.36
N PHE A 13 -5.15 0.86 -7.29
CA PHE A 13 -3.79 0.73 -6.77
C PHE A 13 -3.68 0.05 -5.41
N TYR A 14 -4.79 -0.30 -4.75
CA TYR A 14 -4.75 -0.95 -3.44
C TYR A 14 -5.77 -2.09 -3.26
N TYR A 15 -5.52 -2.94 -2.26
CA TYR A 15 -6.50 -3.85 -1.66
C TYR A 15 -6.63 -3.56 -0.16
N ILE A 16 -7.86 -3.53 0.35
CA ILE A 16 -8.15 -3.60 1.79
C ILE A 16 -8.68 -4.99 2.10
N LYS A 17 -7.99 -5.72 2.97
CA LYS A 17 -8.32 -7.09 3.34
C LYS A 17 -8.64 -7.19 4.83
N ASP A 18 -9.56 -8.09 5.15
CA ASP A 18 -9.92 -8.38 6.52
C ASP A 18 -8.94 -9.39 7.14
N GLY A 19 -8.00 -8.90 7.93
CA GLY A 19 -7.14 -9.76 8.74
C GLY A 19 -7.75 -10.08 10.10
N ASN A 20 -7.23 -11.09 10.78
CA ASN A 20 -7.78 -11.56 12.05
C ASN A 20 -7.77 -10.45 13.13
N SER A 21 -6.61 -9.82 13.36
CA SER A 21 -6.43 -8.78 14.40
C SER A 21 -6.21 -7.38 13.83
N ALA A 22 -6.06 -7.26 12.51
CA ALA A 22 -5.76 -6.01 11.83
C ALA A 22 -6.44 -5.97 10.47
N ILE A 23 -6.84 -4.77 10.04
CA ILE A 23 -7.22 -4.49 8.66
C ILE A 23 -5.94 -4.29 7.87
N VAL A 24 -5.82 -4.98 6.74
CA VAL A 24 -4.59 -4.98 5.92
C VAL A 24 -4.81 -4.11 4.70
N LEU A 25 -4.04 -3.03 4.56
CA LEU A 25 -3.95 -2.25 3.32
C LEU A 25 -2.74 -2.74 2.54
N GLU A 26 -2.93 -3.19 1.30
CA GLU A 26 -1.88 -3.70 0.43
C GLU A 26 -1.77 -2.84 -0.83
N ASP A 27 -0.54 -2.42 -1.15
CA ASP A 27 -0.21 -1.67 -2.35
C ASP A 27 -0.04 -2.62 -3.55
N LYS A 28 -0.94 -2.51 -4.54
CA LYS A 28 -0.94 -3.33 -5.76
C LYS A 28 0.19 -2.99 -6.70
N THR A 29 0.73 -1.76 -6.63
CA THR A 29 1.85 -1.32 -7.48
C THR A 29 3.15 -2.03 -7.12
N LYS A 30 3.23 -2.60 -5.91
CA LYS A 30 4.39 -3.35 -5.41
C LYS A 30 4.29 -4.85 -5.61
N ARG A 31 3.39 -5.31 -6.49
CA ARG A 31 3.22 -6.73 -6.79
C ARG A 31 4.53 -7.34 -7.27
N GLY A 32 4.94 -8.45 -6.64
CA GLY A 32 6.17 -9.17 -6.96
C GLY A 32 7.39 -8.67 -6.17
N LEU A 33 7.27 -7.62 -5.36
CA LEU A 33 8.32 -7.23 -4.43
C LEU A 33 8.35 -8.18 -3.23
N GLU A 34 9.53 -8.73 -2.93
CA GLU A 34 9.75 -9.57 -1.76
C GLU A 34 9.69 -8.75 -0.48
N ILE A 35 8.98 -9.27 0.53
CA ILE A 35 8.98 -8.71 1.87
C ILE A 35 10.27 -9.12 2.55
N LYS A 36 11.10 -8.12 2.86
CA LYS A 36 12.40 -8.33 3.51
C LYS A 36 12.41 -7.89 4.97
N GLU A 37 11.53 -6.97 5.34
CA GLU A 37 11.44 -6.45 6.69
C GLU A 37 9.99 -6.23 7.10
N THR A 38 9.71 -6.38 8.39
CA THR A 38 8.49 -5.90 9.01
C THR A 38 8.85 -4.90 10.12
N SER A 39 8.46 -3.63 9.95
CA SER A 39 8.78 -2.56 10.90
C SER A 39 7.64 -1.55 11.00
N VAL A 40 7.74 -0.60 11.93
CA VAL A 40 6.73 0.48 12.03
C VAL A 40 6.95 1.46 10.88
N ASP A 41 5.86 1.82 10.21
CA ASP A 41 5.85 2.84 9.18
C ASP A 41 6.01 4.24 9.80
N GLU A 42 6.91 5.04 9.25
CA GLU A 42 7.26 6.33 9.83
C GLU A 42 6.13 7.36 9.68
N ALA A 43 5.35 7.27 8.60
CA ALA A 43 4.27 8.21 8.30
C ALA A 43 2.96 7.78 8.98
N LEU A 44 2.61 6.50 8.86
CA LEU A 44 1.32 5.98 9.33
C LEU A 44 1.37 5.44 10.77
N LYS A 45 2.57 5.29 11.36
CA LYS A 45 2.78 4.81 12.74
C LYS A 45 2.16 3.43 13.04
N VAL A 46 1.89 2.65 11.99
CA VAL A 46 1.40 1.28 12.08
C VAL A 46 2.46 0.30 11.61
N LYS A 47 2.32 -0.97 11.98
CA LYS A 47 3.20 -2.03 11.49
C LYS A 47 3.04 -2.16 9.97
N ALA A 48 4.14 -2.30 9.25
CA ALA A 48 4.16 -2.46 7.81
C ALA A 48 5.20 -3.50 7.40
N ASP A 49 4.87 -4.26 6.36
CA ASP A 49 5.83 -5.08 5.64
C ASP A 49 6.47 -4.23 4.54
N LYS A 50 7.79 -4.25 4.48
CA LYS A 50 8.61 -3.46 3.57
C LYS A 50 9.44 -4.38 2.68
N GLY A 51 9.58 -3.97 1.43
CA GLY A 51 10.52 -4.53 0.48
C GLY A 51 11.59 -3.52 0.12
N MET A 52 12.60 -3.96 -0.62
CA MET A 52 13.70 -3.12 -1.06
C MET A 52 13.70 -3.03 -2.59
N ILE A 53 13.57 -1.82 -3.12
CA ILE A 53 13.78 -1.52 -4.54
C ILE A 53 15.16 -0.89 -4.72
N HIS A 54 15.78 -1.03 -5.89
CA HIS A 54 17.07 -0.40 -6.18
C HIS A 54 16.88 0.65 -7.27
N ASP A 55 17.49 1.82 -7.07
CA ASP A 55 17.52 2.88 -8.09
C ASP A 55 18.58 2.57 -9.18
N MET A 56 18.76 3.47 -10.16
CA MET A 56 19.70 3.32 -11.27
C MET A 56 21.15 3.16 -10.79
N ASP A 57 21.51 3.78 -9.67
CA ASP A 57 22.82 3.65 -9.02
C ASP A 57 22.98 2.37 -8.17
N GLY A 58 21.95 1.51 -8.13
CA GLY A 58 21.95 0.30 -7.31
C GLY A 58 21.72 0.55 -5.81
N ILE A 59 21.35 1.76 -5.42
CA ILE A 59 21.05 2.11 -4.02
C ILE A 59 19.69 1.54 -3.63
N GLY A 60 19.67 0.79 -2.52
CA GLY A 60 18.45 0.19 -1.98
C GLY A 60 17.58 1.19 -1.23
N HIS A 61 16.33 1.31 -1.64
CA HIS A 61 15.29 2.07 -0.96
C HIS A 61 14.24 1.13 -0.38
N TRP A 62 14.00 1.29 0.93
CA TRP A 62 12.91 0.58 1.61
C TRP A 62 11.58 1.21 1.24
N VAL A 63 10.66 0.38 0.76
CA VAL A 63 9.30 0.79 0.41
C VAL A 63 8.29 -0.11 1.10
N PRO A 64 7.24 0.46 1.70
CA PRO A 64 6.16 -0.34 2.26
C PRO A 64 5.39 -1.05 1.15
N ILE A 65 5.01 -2.29 1.42
CA ILE A 65 4.21 -3.16 0.55
C ILE A 65 2.79 -3.27 1.10
N ARG A 66 2.67 -3.42 2.42
CA ARG A 66 1.37 -3.48 3.11
C ARG A 66 1.48 -2.99 4.54
N TRP A 67 0.37 -2.43 5.03
CA TRP A 67 0.23 -1.89 6.37
C TRP A 67 -0.83 -2.68 7.15
N TYR A 68 -0.61 -2.80 8.45
CA TYR A 68 -1.45 -3.54 9.38
C TYR A 68 -2.06 -2.58 10.39
N PHE A 69 -3.33 -2.23 10.16
CA PHE A 69 -4.08 -1.34 11.03
C PHE A 69 -4.79 -2.14 12.11
N PRO A 70 -4.40 -2.04 13.39
CA PRO A 70 -5.01 -2.83 14.46
C PRO A 70 -6.49 -2.49 14.60
N LYS A 71 -7.35 -3.51 14.62
CA LYS A 71 -8.81 -3.35 14.72
C LYS A 71 -9.26 -2.72 16.05
N ASP A 72 -8.40 -2.77 17.08
CA ASP A 72 -8.62 -2.09 18.36
C ASP A 72 -8.58 -0.56 18.27
N SER A 73 -8.02 -0.01 17.19
CA SER A 73 -7.82 1.45 17.04
C SER A 73 -8.21 2.00 15.67
N TYR A 74 -8.48 1.14 14.69
CA TYR A 74 -8.83 1.53 13.33
C TYR A 74 -10.02 0.72 12.83
N ASP A 75 -10.98 1.43 12.23
CA ASP A 75 -12.04 0.83 11.43
C ASP A 75 -11.78 1.02 9.94
N LEU A 76 -12.62 0.39 9.10
CA LEU A 76 -12.49 0.43 7.65
C LEU A 76 -12.46 1.87 7.10
N SER A 77 -13.25 2.77 7.68
CA SER A 77 -13.32 4.18 7.26
C SER A 77 -12.00 4.90 7.49
N ASN A 78 -11.27 4.59 8.57
CA ASN A 78 -9.94 5.15 8.79
C ASN A 78 -8.94 4.67 7.74
N VAL A 79 -8.96 3.36 7.45
CA VAL A 79 -8.06 2.75 6.46
C VAL A 79 -8.34 3.30 5.06
N LEU A 80 -9.61 3.58 4.75
CA LEU A 80 -10.02 4.17 3.48
C LEU A 80 -9.43 5.56 3.23
N ILE A 81 -9.20 6.36 4.26
CA ILE A 81 -8.54 7.67 4.10
C ILE A 81 -7.15 7.48 3.51
N HIS A 82 -6.39 6.51 4.03
CA HIS A 82 -5.05 6.19 3.54
C HIS A 82 -5.07 5.55 2.14
N ALA A 83 -6.04 4.67 1.90
CA ALA A 83 -6.22 4.03 0.60
C ALA A 83 -6.57 5.04 -0.51
N ASN A 84 -7.47 5.99 -0.22
CA ASN A 84 -7.84 7.04 -1.16
C ASN A 84 -6.68 8.01 -1.44
N ALA A 85 -5.90 8.38 -0.41
CA ALA A 85 -4.71 9.19 -0.63
C ALA A 85 -3.68 8.49 -1.56
N MET A 86 -3.54 7.16 -1.43
CA MET A 86 -2.73 6.35 -2.33
C MET A 86 -3.29 6.35 -3.75
N GLU A 87 -4.60 6.14 -3.90
CA GLU A 87 -5.28 6.13 -5.19
C GLU A 87 -5.12 7.47 -5.93
N THR A 88 -5.34 8.60 -5.25
CA THR A 88 -5.14 9.94 -5.81
C THR A 88 -3.70 10.14 -6.24
N LYS A 89 -2.73 9.87 -5.36
CA LYS A 89 -1.31 10.03 -5.66
C LYS A 89 -0.88 9.24 -6.90
N TYR A 90 -1.29 7.98 -7.01
CA TYR A 90 -0.92 7.15 -8.17
C TYR A 90 -1.69 7.51 -9.44
N THR A 91 -2.92 8.03 -9.31
CA THR A 91 -3.68 8.57 -10.45
C THR A 91 -2.99 9.81 -11.00
N GLU A 92 -2.64 10.78 -10.14
CA GLU A 92 -1.94 12.00 -10.55
C GLU A 92 -0.58 11.69 -11.20
N LEU A 93 0.18 10.75 -10.63
CA LEU A 93 1.43 10.29 -11.23
C LEU A 93 1.21 9.70 -12.62
N ARG A 94 0.15 8.91 -12.80
CA ARG A 94 -0.20 8.32 -14.10
C ARG A 94 -0.56 9.39 -15.12
N GLU A 95 -1.38 10.38 -14.75
CA GLU A 95 -1.79 11.48 -15.61
C GLU A 95 -0.61 12.38 -16.00
N LEU A 96 0.33 12.63 -15.08
CA LEU A 96 1.54 13.38 -15.38
C LEU A 96 2.45 12.67 -16.40
N THR A 97 2.54 11.33 -16.31
CA THR A 97 3.39 10.52 -17.19
C THR A 97 2.76 10.20 -18.54
N CYS A 98 1.44 10.34 -18.65
CA CYS A 98 0.67 10.19 -19.87
C CYS A 98 -0.22 11.43 -20.00
N PRO A 99 0.31 12.58 -20.45
CA PRO A 99 -0.54 13.71 -20.79
C PRO A 99 -1.58 13.19 -21.78
N GLN A 100 -2.85 13.47 -21.50
CA GLN A 100 -3.90 13.25 -22.50
C GLN A 100 -3.48 14.10 -23.72
N ASP A 101 -3.13 13.44 -24.82
CA ASP A 101 -3.29 14.05 -26.14
C ASP A 101 -4.80 14.25 -26.29
N ASP A 102 -5.29 15.40 -25.85
CA ASP A 102 -6.60 15.92 -26.28
C ASP A 102 -6.52 16.10 -27.81
N ASP A 103 -7.21 15.22 -28.55
CA ASP A 103 -7.39 15.27 -30.01
C ASP A 103 -8.21 16.50 -30.44
#